data_AF-A0A8A8E2Q3-F1
#
_entry.id   AF-A0A8A8E2Q3-F1
#
_cell.length_a   1.000
_cell.length_b   1.000
_cell.length_c   1.000
_cell.angle_alpha   90.00
_cell.angle_beta   90.00
_cell.angle_gamma   90.00
#
_symmetry.space_group_name_H-M   'P 1'
#
loop_
_entity.id
_entity.type
_entity.pdbx_description
1 polymer ?
#
loop_
_entity_poly.entity_id
_entity_poly.type
_entity_poly.pdbx_seq_one_letter_code
_entity_poly.pdbx_strand_id
1 'polypeptide(L)'
;YFTIHDSEFKEYTTDAPTPPAVILGVTNPFFAKTLQRWPHIIRISEGTNAGQKYRIKRAENLKVLDSKPGVYTQYKPFLQKDKVILKKLLRGTQTKRPREVQTALLKRHLMELTESFMI
;
A
#
# COMPACT_ATOMS: atom_id res chain seq x y z
N TYR A 1 14.42 -3.28 -15.53
CA TYR A 1 14.90 -3.96 -14.31
C TYR A 1 16.21 -3.32 -13.91
N PHE A 2 16.41 -3.04 -12.63
CA PHE A 2 17.57 -2.38 -12.07
C PHE A 2 18.61 -3.41 -11.59
N THR A 3 19.88 -3.12 -11.81
CA THR A 3 21.01 -4.01 -11.58
C THR A 3 22.19 -3.29 -10.91
N ILE A 4 23.17 -4.06 -10.43
CA ILE A 4 24.40 -3.50 -9.82
C ILE A 4 25.33 -2.84 -10.83
N HIS A 5 25.09 -3.07 -12.13
CA HIS A 5 25.90 -2.52 -13.22
C HIS A 5 25.36 -1.19 -13.75
N ASP A 6 24.17 -0.77 -13.29
CA ASP A 6 23.59 0.51 -13.67
C ASP A 6 24.42 1.64 -13.06
N SER A 7 24.71 2.67 -13.85
CA SER A 7 25.54 3.81 -13.39
C SER A 7 24.94 4.53 -12.18
N GLU A 8 23.62 4.53 -12.06
CA GLU A 8 22.82 5.11 -10.97
C GLU A 8 22.85 4.26 -9.68
N PHE A 9 23.44 3.05 -9.71
CA PHE A 9 23.52 2.16 -8.55
C PHE A 9 24.11 2.84 -7.31
N LYS A 10 25.19 3.59 -7.49
CA LYS A 10 25.82 4.32 -6.38
C LYS A 10 24.91 5.40 -5.83
N GLU A 11 24.20 6.13 -6.67
CA GLU A 11 23.29 7.20 -6.24
C GLU A 11 22.14 6.65 -5.39
N TYR A 12 21.50 5.56 -5.84
CA TYR A 12 20.34 4.98 -5.15
C TYR A 12 20.68 4.16 -3.91
N THR A 13 21.96 3.77 -3.75
CA THR A 13 22.46 3.05 -2.57
C THR A 13 23.22 3.94 -1.59
N THR A 14 23.48 5.20 -1.94
CA THR A 14 24.10 6.18 -1.04
C THR A 14 23.12 6.59 0.06
N ASP A 15 23.63 6.91 1.25
CA ASP A 15 22.89 7.43 2.40
C ASP A 15 22.37 8.86 2.19
N ALA A 16 21.61 9.07 1.11
CA ALA A 16 20.94 10.34 0.86
C ALA A 16 19.77 10.52 1.86
N PRO A 17 19.57 11.73 2.40
CA PRO A 17 18.56 11.99 3.41
C PRO A 17 17.12 11.85 2.89
N THR A 18 16.91 12.02 1.58
CA THR A 18 15.60 11.86 0.95
C THR A 18 15.65 10.80 -0.15
N PRO A 19 14.83 9.74 -0.06
CA PRO A 19 14.78 8.74 -1.12
C PRO A 19 14.15 9.36 -2.38
N PRO A 20 14.70 9.06 -3.58
CA PRO A 20 14.15 9.55 -4.84
C PRO A 20 12.74 9.01 -5.10
N ALA A 21 11.92 9.79 -5.81
CA ALA A 21 10.55 9.43 -6.18
C ALA A 21 10.51 8.43 -7.36
N VAL A 22 11.14 7.28 -7.18
CA VAL A 22 11.32 6.26 -8.24
C VAL A 22 10.92 4.87 -7.75
N ILE A 23 10.61 3.98 -8.70
CA ILE A 23 10.32 2.56 -8.42
C ILE A 23 11.40 1.71 -9.09
N LEU A 24 12.15 0.98 -8.28
CA LEU A 24 13.20 0.08 -8.76
C LEU A 24 12.68 -1.37 -8.82
N GLY A 25 12.59 -1.90 -10.04
CA GLY A 25 12.26 -3.31 -10.27
C GLY A 25 13.52 -4.16 -10.26
N VAL A 26 13.72 -4.97 -9.23
CA VAL A 26 14.91 -5.83 -9.05
C VAL A 26 14.51 -7.31 -9.03
N THR A 27 15.40 -8.19 -9.51
CA THR A 27 15.20 -9.64 -9.49
C THR A 27 16.00 -10.33 -8.39
N ASN A 28 17.09 -9.71 -7.92
CA ASN A 28 17.96 -10.26 -6.91
C ASN A 28 17.52 -9.85 -5.49
N PRO A 29 17.26 -10.80 -4.56
CA PRO A 29 16.86 -10.47 -3.19
C PRO A 29 17.91 -9.69 -2.39
N PHE A 30 19.19 -9.69 -2.81
CA PHE A 30 20.26 -8.92 -2.15
C PHE A 30 19.93 -7.43 -2.05
N PHE A 31 19.20 -6.88 -3.03
CA PHE A 31 18.80 -5.47 -3.04
C PHE A 31 17.95 -5.06 -1.84
N ALA A 32 17.22 -5.97 -1.20
CA ALA A 32 16.46 -5.60 -0.01
C ALA A 32 17.36 -5.39 1.21
N LYS A 33 18.61 -5.89 1.19
CA LYS A 33 19.64 -5.54 2.18
C LYS A 33 20.32 -4.21 1.82
N THR A 34 20.63 -4.02 0.54
CA THR A 34 21.29 -2.79 0.06
C THR A 34 20.38 -1.57 0.17
N LEU A 35 19.07 -1.75 -0.03
CA LEU A 35 18.05 -0.69 -0.04
C LEU A 35 17.17 -0.73 1.23
N GLN A 36 17.72 -1.08 2.40
CA GLN A 36 16.95 -1.21 3.65
C GLN A 36 16.27 0.08 4.09
N ARG A 37 16.85 1.24 3.75
CA ARG A 37 16.30 2.56 4.09
C ARG A 37 15.05 2.91 3.27
N TRP A 38 14.80 2.21 2.17
CA TRP A 38 13.70 2.55 1.29
C TRP A 38 12.35 2.32 1.99
N PRO A 39 11.46 3.33 1.99
CA PRO A 39 10.26 3.31 2.82
C PRO A 39 9.20 2.31 2.35
N HIS A 40 9.33 1.81 1.12
CA HIS A 40 8.35 0.97 0.45
C HIS A 40 9.02 -0.21 -0.27
N ILE A 41 8.49 -1.41 -0.05
CA ILE A 41 8.90 -2.64 -0.73
C ILE A 41 7.65 -3.32 -1.29
N ILE A 42 7.66 -3.63 -2.58
CA ILE A 42 6.58 -4.34 -3.26
C ILE A 42 7.11 -5.71 -3.66
N ARG A 43 6.52 -6.77 -3.11
CA ARG A 43 6.85 -8.14 -3.51
C ARG A 43 5.75 -8.73 -4.37
N ILE A 44 6.11 -9.01 -5.61
CA ILE A 44 5.24 -9.62 -6.61
C ILE A 44 5.48 -11.14 -6.56
N SER A 45 4.42 -11.93 -6.71
CA SER A 45 4.48 -13.39 -6.83
C SER A 45 3.65 -13.78 -8.06
N GLU A 46 4.13 -14.74 -8.85
CA GLU A 46 3.44 -15.24 -10.06
C GLU A 46 2.24 -16.15 -9.75
N GLY A 47 1.86 -16.30 -8.47
CA GLY A 47 0.69 -17.08 -8.10
C GLY A 47 -0.61 -16.36 -8.43
N THR A 48 -1.43 -16.96 -9.29
CA THR A 48 -2.82 -16.65 -9.67
C THR A 48 -3.82 -16.73 -8.49
N ASN A 49 -3.46 -16.20 -7.32
CA ASN A 49 -4.30 -16.23 -6.14
C ASN A 49 -5.07 -14.91 -6.02
N ALA A 50 -6.10 -14.76 -6.86
CA ALA A 50 -7.08 -13.68 -6.85
C ALA A 50 -7.83 -13.49 -5.49
N GLY A 51 -7.50 -14.27 -4.46
CA GLY A 51 -8.04 -14.20 -3.11
C GLY A 51 -7.09 -13.64 -2.04
N GLN A 52 -5.80 -13.41 -2.32
CA GLN A 52 -4.92 -12.80 -1.31
C GLN A 52 -5.17 -11.31 -1.25
N LYS A 53 -5.86 -10.87 -0.18
CA LYS A 53 -5.97 -9.45 0.18
C LYS A 53 -4.57 -8.88 0.24
N TYR A 54 -4.20 -8.01 -0.71
CA TYR A 54 -2.98 -7.23 -0.66
C TYR A 54 -3.01 -6.37 0.61
N ARG A 55 -2.41 -6.89 1.67
CA ARG A 55 -2.37 -6.22 2.97
C ARG A 55 -1.13 -5.36 2.99
N ILE A 56 -1.33 -4.07 3.20
CA ILE A 56 -0.27 -3.15 3.58
C ILE A 56 0.25 -3.63 4.93
N LYS A 57 1.52 -4.02 4.98
CA LYS A 57 2.20 -4.49 6.19
C LYS A 57 3.26 -3.48 6.61
N ARG A 58 3.49 -3.38 7.92
CA ARG A 58 4.60 -2.59 8.45
C ARG A 58 5.91 -3.29 8.14
N ALA A 59 6.90 -2.52 7.72
CA ALA A 59 8.21 -3.01 7.31
C ALA A 59 9.17 -3.35 8.48
N GLU A 60 8.67 -3.33 9.73
CA GLU A 60 9.47 -3.30 10.97
C GLU A 60 10.40 -4.52 11.17
N ASN A 61 10.18 -5.66 10.50
CA ASN A 61 11.06 -6.85 10.57
C ASN A 61 10.96 -7.74 9.31
N LEU A 62 11.18 -7.18 8.14
CA LEU A 62 11.16 -7.92 6.88
C LEU A 62 12.38 -8.85 6.74
N LYS A 63 12.19 -10.14 7.03
CA LYS A 63 13.09 -11.19 6.53
C LYS A 63 12.88 -11.32 5.03
N VAL A 64 13.84 -10.81 4.28
CA VAL A 64 13.81 -10.66 2.81
C VAL A 64 13.52 -11.97 2.09
N LEU A 65 13.89 -13.13 2.63
CA LEU A 65 13.72 -14.41 1.95
C LEU A 65 12.28 -14.97 2.08
N ASP A 66 11.66 -14.85 3.27
CA ASP A 66 10.39 -15.52 3.62
C ASP A 66 9.14 -14.62 3.50
N SER A 67 9.29 -13.42 2.97
CA SER A 67 8.20 -12.45 2.92
C SER A 67 7.16 -12.82 1.87
N LYS A 68 5.89 -12.97 2.30
CA LYS A 68 4.74 -13.18 1.40
C LYS A 68 4.60 -12.02 0.40
N PRO A 69 4.01 -12.25 -0.78
CA PRO A 69 3.69 -11.17 -1.70
C PRO A 69 2.82 -10.10 -1.02
N GLY A 70 3.06 -8.84 -1.36
CA GLY A 70 2.37 -7.71 -0.74
C GLY A 70 3.17 -6.42 -0.76
N VAL A 71 2.50 -5.35 -0.31
CA VAL A 71 3.09 -4.02 -0.15
C VAL A 71 3.51 -3.86 1.30
N TYR A 72 4.78 -3.58 1.50
CA TYR A 72 5.35 -3.28 2.79
C TYR A 72 5.76 -1.82 2.85
N THR A 73 5.40 -1.15 3.93
CA THR A 73 5.73 0.26 4.10
C THR A 73 6.10 0.59 5.54
N GLN A 74 7.04 1.53 5.69
CA GLN A 74 7.34 2.20 6.96
C GLN A 74 6.36 3.34 7.27
N TYR A 75 5.51 3.73 6.31
CA TYR A 75 4.52 4.79 6.49
C TYR A 75 3.55 4.45 7.63
N LYS A 76 3.47 5.36 8.61
CA LYS A 76 2.49 5.30 9.69
C LYS A 76 1.23 6.04 9.24
N PRO A 77 0.11 5.35 8.97
CA PRO A 77 -1.13 6.02 8.60
C PRO A 77 -1.64 6.82 9.79
N PHE A 78 -1.95 8.09 9.55
CA PHE A 78 -2.60 8.97 10.53
C PHE A 78 -4.13 8.85 10.50
N LEU A 79 -4.66 8.28 9.43
CA LEU A 79 -6.10 8.05 9.23
C LEU A 79 -6.44 6.57 9.37
N GLN A 80 -7.51 6.29 10.09
CA GLN A 80 -8.07 4.95 10.15
C GLN A 80 -9.18 4.78 9.11
N LYS A 81 -9.27 3.57 8.55
CA LYS A 81 -10.37 3.23 7.65
C LYS A 81 -11.66 3.09 8.47
N ASP A 82 -12.71 3.80 8.06
CA ASP A 82 -14.04 3.53 8.58
C ASP A 82 -14.52 2.16 8.06
N LYS A 83 -14.45 1.16 8.93
CA LYS A 83 -14.85 -0.22 8.60
C LYS A 83 -16.37 -0.36 8.49
N VAL A 84 -17.14 0.52 9.13
CA VAL A 84 -18.61 0.47 9.17
C VAL A 84 -19.16 0.89 7.82
N ILE A 85 -18.75 2.05 7.30
CA ILE A 85 -19.19 2.53 5.98
C ILE A 85 -18.73 1.57 4.87
N LEU A 86 -17.50 1.06 4.96
CA LEU A 86 -16.95 0.10 3.99
C LEU A 86 -17.76 -1.21 3.96
N LYS A 87 -18.14 -1.76 5.12
CA LYS A 87 -19.01 -2.95 5.18
C LYS A 87 -20.39 -2.68 4.58
N LYS A 88 -20.98 -1.50 4.85
CA LYS A 88 -22.29 -1.10 4.28
C LYS A 88 -22.23 -0.98 2.76
N LEU A 89 -21.17 -0.38 2.22
CA LEU A 89 -20.95 -0.23 0.78
C LEU A 89 -20.73 -1.60 0.11
N LEU A 90 -19.85 -2.44 0.67
CA LEU A 90 -19.59 -3.79 0.16
C LEU A 90 -20.86 -4.64 0.12
N ARG A 91 -21.70 -4.56 1.16
CA ARG A 91 -23.00 -5.25 1.17
C ARG A 91 -23.91 -4.70 0.08
N GLY A 92 -23.94 -3.38 -0.14
CA GLY A 92 -24.71 -2.75 -1.23
C GLY A 92 -24.32 -3.27 -2.61
N THR A 93 -23.02 -3.46 -2.85
CA THR A 93 -22.51 -4.07 -4.09
C THR A 93 -22.92 -5.53 -4.24
N GLN A 94 -22.82 -6.33 -3.17
CA GLN A 94 -23.26 -7.74 -3.19
C GLN A 94 -24.77 -7.88 -3.45
N THR A 95 -25.58 -6.99 -2.88
CA THR A 95 -27.04 -7.00 -3.05
C THR A 95 -27.50 -6.30 -4.34
N LYS A 96 -26.60 -5.98 -5.28
CA LYS A 96 -26.89 -5.26 -6.53
C LYS A 96 -27.72 -3.97 -6.32
N ARG A 97 -27.44 -3.24 -5.24
CA ARG A 97 -28.14 -1.98 -4.93
C ARG A 97 -27.85 -0.93 -6.02
N PRO A 98 -28.85 -0.14 -6.46
CA PRO A 98 -28.66 0.93 -7.44
C PRO A 98 -27.56 1.91 -7.05
N ARG A 99 -26.87 2.45 -8.06
CA ARG A 99 -25.72 3.34 -7.86
C ARG A 99 -26.13 4.65 -7.19
N GLU A 100 -27.35 5.15 -7.42
CA GLU A 100 -27.83 6.38 -6.80
C GLU A 100 -27.90 6.22 -5.28
N VAL A 101 -28.39 5.07 -4.80
CA VAL A 101 -28.53 4.80 -3.36
C VAL A 101 -27.16 4.65 -2.68
N GLN A 102 -26.18 4.03 -3.35
CA GLN A 102 -24.82 3.96 -2.80
C GLN A 102 -24.18 5.35 -2.72
N THR A 103 -24.40 6.18 -3.75
CA THR A 103 -23.91 7.56 -3.80
C THR A 103 -24.56 8.42 -2.72
N ALA A 104 -25.88 8.32 -2.55
CA ALA A 104 -26.62 9.06 -1.52
C ALA A 104 -26.17 8.68 -0.10
N LEU A 105 -25.92 7.38 0.14
CA LEU A 105 -25.42 6.90 1.43
C LEU A 105 -24.02 7.44 1.75
N LEU A 106 -23.14 7.51 0.75
CA LEU A 106 -21.81 8.11 0.92
C LEU A 106 -21.90 9.62 1.19
N LYS A 107 -22.70 10.35 0.40
CA LYS A 107 -22.91 11.79 0.57
C LYS A 107 -23.43 12.12 1.97
N ARG A 108 -24.43 11.38 2.45
CA ARG A 108 -24.99 11.55 3.80
C ARG A 108 -23.93 11.33 4.88
N HIS A 109 -23.15 10.26 4.80
CA HIS A 109 -22.11 9.97 5.79
C HIS A 109 -21.03 11.05 5.83
N LEU A 110 -20.58 11.53 4.67
CA LEU A 110 -19.58 12.61 4.60
C LEU A 110 -20.14 13.95 5.11
N MET A 111 -21.43 14.23 4.86
CA MET A 111 -22.10 15.41 5.40
C MET A 111 -22.17 15.36 6.92
N GLU A 112 -22.63 14.25 7.50
CA GLU A 112 -22.68 14.03 8.96
C GLU A 112 -21.29 14.18 9.61
N LEU A 113 -20.24 13.64 8.97
CA LEU A 113 -18.86 13.81 9.45
C LEU A 113 -18.37 15.26 9.38
N THR A 114 -18.75 15.99 8.33
CA THR A 114 -18.37 17.40 8.16
C THR A 114 -19.05 18.26 9.21
N GLU A 115 -20.36 18.05 9.44
CA GLU A 115 -21.11 18.72 10.49
C GLU A 115 -20.53 18.44 11.87
N SER A 116 -20.27 17.17 12.19
CA SER A 116 -19.66 16.78 13.47
C SER A 116 -18.24 17.31 13.67
N PHE A 117 -17.52 17.66 12.61
CA PHE A 117 -16.17 18.23 12.70
C PHE A 117 -16.19 19.75 12.88
N MET A 118 -17.20 20.44 12.34
CA MET A 118 -17.31 21.90 12.45
C MET A 118 -17.91 22.38 13.78
N ILE A 119 -18.50 21.47 14.57
CA ILE A 119 -18.99 21.71 15.93
C ILE A 119 -17.89 21.38 16.93
#